data_AF-C5MCT0-F1
#
_entry.id   AF-C5MCT0-F1
#
_cell.length_a   1.000
_cell.length_b   1.000
_cell.length_c   1.000
_cell.angle_alpha   90.00
_cell.angle_beta   90.00
_cell.angle_gamma   90.00
#
_symmetry.space_group_name_H-M   'P 1'
#
loop_
_entity.id
_entity.type
_entity.pdbx_description
1 polymer ?
#
loop_
_entity_poly.entity_id
_entity_poly.type
_entity_poly.pdbx_seq_one_letter_code
_entity_poly.pdbx_strand_id
1 'polypeptide(L)'
;MPSTSSQKSTNSSIIDPGDQPVNKVHITGDGGEFVIINNHKYYRHDLMAAFGGTLNPGAAPWPKININPAPLGLCGFALTTFVLSLYNARAEGITIPNVVVSLACFYGGAAQFFAGMWEFIAGNTFGVTALTSYGAFWLSYAAILIDNFGILAAYEGNEEQIPSAIGFFLLGWTIFTFMLWLNTMKSTLSFSALFFFLFVTFIFLAAGELSGKVGVTRAGGVLGVITAFIAWYNALAGTANSSNSYFQPYSIPLPGNVMLKE
;
A
#
# COMPACT_ATOMS: atom_id res chain seq x y z
N MET A 1 -39.89 -46.47 53.19
CA MET A 1 -40.36 -46.54 51.80
C MET A 1 -39.14 -46.74 50.90
N PRO A 2 -39.26 -47.59 49.87
CA PRO A 2 -38.22 -48.45 49.30
C PRO A 2 -37.53 -47.75 48.09
N SER A 3 -36.53 -48.24 47.35
CA SER A 3 -35.69 -49.45 47.28
C SER A 3 -34.60 -49.12 46.25
N THR A 4 -33.35 -49.44 46.53
CA THR A 4 -32.27 -49.57 45.52
C THR A 4 -32.51 -50.82 44.68
N SER A 5 -32.53 -50.66 43.36
CA SER A 5 -32.61 -51.75 42.38
C SER A 5 -31.23 -52.39 42.13
N SER A 6 -31.27 -53.71 41.98
CA SER A 6 -30.17 -54.59 41.57
C SER A 6 -30.28 -54.86 40.07
N GLN A 7 -29.14 -54.89 39.35
CA GLN A 7 -28.66 -56.03 38.52
C GLN A 7 -27.69 -55.62 37.39
N LYS A 8 -26.71 -56.50 37.18
CA LYS A 8 -25.59 -56.50 36.22
C LYS A 8 -26.03 -56.49 34.74
N SER A 9 -25.17 -55.97 33.85
CA SER A 9 -24.80 -56.68 32.62
C SER A 9 -23.40 -56.29 32.14
N THR A 10 -22.56 -57.29 31.95
CA THR A 10 -21.29 -57.27 31.22
C THR A 10 -21.58 -57.12 29.72
N ASN A 11 -20.99 -56.13 29.06
CA ASN A 11 -20.89 -56.10 27.60
C ASN A 11 -19.41 -56.16 27.22
N SER A 12 -19.01 -57.33 26.72
CA SER A 12 -17.76 -57.54 25.99
C SER A 12 -17.96 -57.07 24.55
N SER A 13 -17.23 -56.05 24.12
CA SER A 13 -17.10 -55.69 22.71
C SER A 13 -15.62 -55.75 22.31
N ILE A 14 -15.34 -56.65 21.36
CA ILE A 14 -14.08 -56.87 20.68
C ILE A 14 -13.71 -55.59 19.90
N ILE A 15 -12.48 -55.07 20.05
CA ILE A 15 -12.00 -53.84 19.39
C ILE A 15 -11.12 -54.23 18.18
N ASP A 16 -11.40 -53.60 17.03
CA ASP A 16 -10.75 -53.75 15.72
C ASP A 16 -9.30 -53.21 15.75
N PRO A 17 -8.27 -53.87 15.15
CA PRO A 17 -6.86 -53.50 15.34
C PRO A 17 -6.42 -52.19 14.66
N GLY A 18 -7.29 -51.56 13.86
CA GLY A 18 -7.00 -50.33 13.11
C GLY A 18 -7.57 -49.05 13.72
N ASP A 19 -8.40 -49.15 14.76
CA ASP A 19 -9.08 -48.01 15.38
C ASP A 19 -8.33 -47.63 16.67
N GLN A 20 -7.20 -46.92 16.53
CA GLN A 20 -6.59 -46.30 17.71
C GLN A 20 -7.61 -45.30 18.28
N PRO A 21 -8.06 -45.44 19.54
CA PRO A 21 -9.07 -44.57 20.08
C PRO A 21 -8.56 -43.13 20.02
N VAL A 22 -9.20 -42.29 19.20
CA VAL A 22 -8.90 -40.87 19.13
C VAL A 22 -9.30 -40.27 20.48
N ASN A 23 -8.32 -40.18 21.38
CA ASN A 23 -8.56 -39.60 22.69
C ASN A 23 -8.78 -38.11 22.53
N LYS A 24 -9.94 -37.63 22.98
CA LYS A 24 -10.25 -36.20 23.01
C LYS A 24 -9.24 -35.50 23.92
N VAL A 25 -8.73 -34.36 23.46
CA VAL A 25 -7.94 -33.47 24.29
C VAL A 25 -8.88 -32.83 25.32
N HIS A 26 -8.54 -32.96 26.60
CA HIS A 26 -9.33 -32.38 27.68
C HIS A 26 -8.55 -31.27 28.36
N ILE A 27 -9.21 -30.12 28.56
CA ILE A 27 -8.70 -29.01 29.36
C ILE A 27 -9.35 -29.09 30.74
N THR A 28 -8.55 -29.03 31.80
CA THR A 28 -9.03 -29.20 33.18
C THR A 28 -8.30 -28.27 34.17
N GLY A 29 -8.81 -28.19 35.40
CA GLY A 29 -8.41 -27.24 36.46
C GLY A 29 -9.34 -26.02 36.53
N ASP A 30 -9.42 -25.39 37.70
CA ASP A 30 -10.32 -24.25 37.98
C ASP A 30 -10.10 -23.06 37.03
N GLY A 31 -8.91 -22.97 36.43
CA GLY A 31 -8.53 -21.98 35.40
C GLY A 31 -8.09 -22.57 34.06
N GLY A 32 -8.35 -23.85 33.77
CA GLY A 32 -7.92 -24.51 32.52
C GLY A 32 -6.40 -24.67 32.37
N GLU A 33 -5.72 -24.87 33.50
CA GLU A 33 -4.25 -24.89 33.60
C GLU A 33 -3.61 -26.19 33.08
N PHE A 34 -4.41 -27.24 32.85
CA PHE A 34 -3.93 -28.55 32.42
C PHE A 34 -4.53 -28.98 31.10
N VAL A 35 -3.70 -29.62 30.28
CA VAL A 35 -4.13 -30.29 29.05
C VAL A 35 -3.82 -31.77 29.19
N ILE A 36 -4.84 -32.62 29.06
CA ILE A 36 -4.70 -34.07 29.08
C ILE A 36 -4.69 -34.58 27.64
N ILE A 37 -3.59 -35.24 27.28
CA ILE A 37 -3.40 -35.88 25.98
C ILE A 37 -3.02 -37.33 26.24
N ASN A 38 -3.78 -38.27 25.68
CA ASN A 38 -3.55 -39.71 25.88
C ASN A 38 -3.39 -40.10 27.35
N ASN A 39 -4.29 -39.61 28.20
CA ASN A 39 -4.29 -39.87 29.65
C ASN A 39 -3.06 -39.36 30.43
N HIS A 40 -2.21 -38.54 29.79
CA HIS A 40 -1.09 -37.86 30.45
C HIS A 40 -1.46 -36.39 30.67
N LYS A 41 -1.25 -35.93 31.90
CA LYS A 41 -1.57 -34.57 32.34
C LYS A 41 -0.34 -33.68 32.16
N TYR A 42 -0.44 -32.68 31.30
CA TYR A 42 0.60 -31.69 31.09
C TYR A 42 0.13 -30.32 31.58
N TYR A 43 1.03 -29.53 32.14
CA TYR A 43 0.76 -28.12 32.39
C TYR A 43 0.64 -27.38 31.06
N ARG A 44 -0.41 -26.59 30.91
CA ARG A 44 -0.68 -25.82 29.70
C ARG A 44 0.46 -24.84 29.39
N HIS A 45 1.09 -24.26 30.41
CA HIS A 45 2.21 -23.34 30.23
C HIS A 45 3.47 -24.04 29.67
N ASP A 46 3.74 -25.28 30.06
CA ASP A 46 4.88 -26.06 29.53
C ASP A 46 4.68 -26.41 28.06
N LEU A 47 3.46 -26.80 27.70
CA LEU A 47 3.08 -27.02 26.30
C LEU A 47 3.16 -25.72 25.49
N MET A 48 2.63 -24.62 26.02
CA MET A 48 2.74 -23.32 25.36
C MET A 48 4.20 -22.90 25.19
N ALA A 49 5.05 -23.06 26.20
CA ALA A 49 6.48 -22.75 26.10
C ALA A 49 7.19 -23.60 25.04
N ALA A 50 6.89 -24.90 24.95
CA ALA A 50 7.45 -25.80 23.94
C ALA A 50 7.07 -25.44 22.49
N PHE A 51 5.97 -24.71 22.28
CA PHE A 51 5.49 -24.24 20.97
C PHE A 51 5.69 -22.73 20.73
N GLY A 52 6.57 -22.05 21.49
CA GLY A 52 6.84 -20.60 21.31
C GLY A 52 5.77 -19.67 21.88
N GLY A 53 4.88 -20.20 22.72
CA GLY A 53 3.77 -19.48 23.33
C GLY A 53 2.71 -19.07 22.31
N THR A 54 2.10 -17.91 22.51
CA THR A 54 1.23 -17.24 21.52
C THR A 54 2.04 -16.37 20.53
N LEU A 55 3.37 -16.32 20.67
CA LEU A 55 4.22 -15.26 20.09
C LEU A 55 3.71 -13.83 20.37
N ASN A 56 2.85 -13.67 21.38
CA ASN A 56 2.27 -12.40 21.76
C ASN A 56 2.87 -12.01 23.12
N PRO A 57 3.85 -11.07 23.18
CA PRO A 57 4.50 -10.64 24.42
C PRO A 57 3.59 -9.81 25.36
N GLY A 58 2.27 -9.89 25.18
CA GLY A 58 1.28 -9.01 25.77
C GLY A 58 0.89 -7.87 24.83
N ALA A 59 -0.16 -7.14 25.17
CA ALA A 59 -0.50 -5.88 24.50
C ALA A 59 0.61 -4.86 24.80
N ALA A 60 1.66 -4.86 23.98
CA ALA A 60 2.64 -3.77 23.99
C ALA A 60 1.87 -2.47 23.69
N PRO A 61 2.02 -1.41 24.51
CA PRO A 61 1.39 -0.15 24.22
C PRO A 61 1.82 0.31 22.82
N TRP A 62 0.88 0.78 22.01
CA TRP A 62 1.19 1.29 20.68
C TRP A 62 2.30 2.36 20.77
N PRO A 63 3.40 2.22 20.04
CA PRO A 63 4.50 3.17 20.11
C PRO A 63 4.02 4.54 19.65
N LYS A 64 4.37 5.60 20.39
CA LYS A 64 4.21 6.97 19.93
C LYS A 64 5.27 7.24 18.88
N ILE A 65 4.92 7.13 17.61
CA ILE A 65 5.81 7.38 16.48
C ILE A 65 5.65 8.84 16.06
N ASN A 66 6.70 9.64 16.28
CA ASN A 66 6.76 11.03 15.87
C ASN A 66 7.61 11.19 14.60
N ILE A 67 7.21 10.48 13.54
CA ILE A 67 7.88 10.47 12.23
C ILE A 67 6.79 10.57 11.16
N ASN A 68 7.00 11.45 10.18
CA ASN A 68 6.13 11.58 9.02
C ASN A 68 6.76 10.84 7.82
N PRO A 69 6.19 9.73 7.33
CA PRO A 69 6.72 9.02 6.17
C PRO A 69 6.31 9.65 4.83
N ALA A 70 5.31 10.53 4.80
CA ALA A 70 4.81 11.16 3.57
C ALA A 70 5.89 11.78 2.69
N PRO A 71 6.89 12.53 3.22
CA PRO A 71 7.90 13.15 2.38
C PRO A 71 8.75 12.16 1.59
N LEU A 72 9.03 10.96 2.14
CA LEU A 72 9.72 9.92 1.40
C LEU A 72 8.90 9.47 0.19
N GLY A 73 7.60 9.22 0.41
CA GLY A 73 6.69 8.84 -0.66
C GLY A 73 6.53 9.93 -1.71
N LEU A 74 6.44 11.19 -1.29
CA LEU A 74 6.36 12.34 -2.20
C LEU A 74 7.63 12.56 -3.01
N CYS A 75 8.82 12.35 -2.44
CA CYS A 75 10.07 12.40 -3.20
C CYS A 75 10.19 11.25 -4.21
N GLY A 76 9.77 10.03 -3.82
CA GLY A 76 9.68 8.87 -4.71
C GLY A 76 8.79 9.13 -5.92
N PHE A 77 7.59 9.64 -5.64
CA PHE A 77 6.64 10.08 -6.64
C PHE A 77 7.21 11.17 -7.55
N ALA A 78 7.79 12.23 -6.97
CA ALA A 78 8.23 13.41 -7.67
C ALA A 78 9.35 13.09 -8.68
N LEU A 79 10.39 12.37 -8.26
CA LEU A 79 11.52 12.05 -9.14
C LEU A 79 11.09 11.16 -10.30
N THR A 80 10.27 10.14 -10.02
CA THR A 80 9.80 9.20 -11.04
C THR A 80 8.87 9.90 -12.03
N THR A 81 7.94 10.73 -11.53
CA THR A 81 7.07 11.58 -12.36
C THR A 81 7.90 12.52 -13.23
N PHE A 82 8.86 13.25 -12.65
CA PHE A 82 9.71 14.20 -13.36
C PHE A 82 10.39 13.56 -14.57
N VAL A 83 11.05 12.41 -14.37
CA VAL A 83 11.77 11.72 -15.45
C VAL A 83 10.81 11.21 -16.52
N LEU A 84 9.69 10.57 -16.15
CA LEU A 84 8.68 10.15 -17.12
C LEU A 84 8.14 11.34 -17.94
N SER A 85 7.86 12.43 -17.24
CA SER A 85 7.29 13.64 -17.81
C SER A 85 8.21 14.34 -18.81
N LEU A 86 9.53 14.30 -18.59
CA LEU A 86 10.51 14.76 -19.58
C LEU A 86 10.47 13.92 -20.87
N TYR A 87 10.33 12.60 -20.75
CA TYR A 87 10.14 11.73 -21.93
C TYR A 87 8.83 12.03 -22.66
N ASN A 88 7.73 12.20 -21.92
CA ASN A 88 6.44 12.57 -22.50
C ASN A 88 6.48 13.94 -23.20
N ALA A 89 7.24 14.90 -22.63
CA ALA A 89 7.49 16.20 -23.24
C ALA A 89 8.42 16.14 -24.47
N ARG A 90 9.07 15.00 -24.72
CA ARG A 90 10.12 14.79 -25.74
C ARG A 90 11.33 15.70 -25.53
N ALA A 91 11.72 15.91 -24.27
CA ALA A 91 12.96 16.62 -23.94
C ALA A 91 14.16 15.89 -24.59
N GLU A 92 15.08 16.66 -25.18
CA GLU A 92 16.23 16.14 -25.95
C GLU A 92 15.86 15.15 -27.08
N GLY A 93 14.59 15.12 -27.51
CA GLY A 93 14.12 14.19 -28.53
C GLY A 93 14.05 12.72 -28.09
N ILE A 94 14.21 12.42 -26.79
CA ILE A 94 14.19 11.03 -26.30
C ILE A 94 12.77 10.48 -26.33
N THR A 95 12.61 9.30 -26.92
CA THR A 95 11.31 8.64 -27.11
C THR A 95 11.16 7.31 -26.40
N ILE A 96 12.27 6.71 -25.94
CA ILE A 96 12.31 5.42 -25.27
C ILE A 96 12.46 5.67 -23.76
N PRO A 97 11.42 5.47 -22.92
CA PRO A 97 11.45 5.86 -21.52
C PRO A 97 12.16 4.85 -20.60
N ASN A 98 13.06 3.99 -21.10
CA ASN A 98 13.48 2.80 -20.37
C ASN A 98 14.20 3.07 -19.03
N VAL A 99 14.91 4.19 -18.90
CA VAL A 99 15.55 4.56 -17.61
C VAL A 99 14.51 4.73 -16.51
N VAL A 100 13.29 5.17 -16.85
CA VAL A 100 12.21 5.38 -15.86
C VAL A 100 11.79 4.10 -15.17
N VAL A 101 11.98 2.93 -15.81
CA VAL A 101 11.61 1.62 -15.25
C VAL A 101 12.36 1.38 -13.93
N SER A 102 13.62 1.79 -13.84
CA SER A 102 14.40 1.67 -12.60
C SER A 102 13.78 2.48 -11.45
N LEU A 103 13.38 3.73 -11.71
CA LEU A 103 12.75 4.60 -10.72
C LEU A 103 11.33 4.11 -10.37
N ALA A 104 10.58 3.65 -11.36
CA ALA A 104 9.26 3.09 -11.21
C ALA A 104 9.26 1.78 -10.38
N CYS A 105 10.31 0.96 -10.47
CA CYS A 105 10.48 -0.20 -9.60
C CYS A 105 10.83 0.20 -8.16
N PHE A 106 11.88 1.02 -7.99
CA PHE A 106 12.53 1.14 -6.68
C PHE A 106 12.08 2.34 -5.87
N TYR A 107 11.86 3.49 -6.50
CA TYR A 107 11.64 4.74 -5.78
C TYR A 107 10.19 5.21 -5.84
N GLY A 108 9.68 5.51 -7.03
CA GLY A 108 8.25 5.74 -7.25
C GLY A 108 7.42 4.50 -6.94
N GLY A 109 7.98 3.30 -7.12
CA GLY A 109 7.31 2.04 -6.78
C GLY A 109 7.49 1.65 -5.32
N ALA A 110 8.55 0.89 -5.03
CA ALA A 110 8.75 0.24 -3.74
C ALA A 110 8.87 1.23 -2.57
N ALA A 111 9.76 2.23 -2.64
CA ALA A 111 9.94 3.17 -1.53
C ALA A 111 8.66 3.97 -1.23
N GLN A 112 7.94 4.41 -2.27
CA GLN A 112 6.66 5.10 -2.11
C GLN A 112 5.57 4.17 -1.55
N PHE A 113 5.50 2.92 -2.01
CA PHE A 113 4.57 1.93 -1.49
C PHE A 113 4.79 1.69 0.01
N PHE A 114 6.06 1.48 0.42
CA PHE A 114 6.39 1.31 1.84
C PHE A 114 6.12 2.58 2.66
N ALA A 115 6.38 3.77 2.11
CA ALA A 115 5.99 5.04 2.74
C ALA A 115 4.49 5.09 3.05
N GLY A 116 3.64 4.66 2.11
CA GLY A 116 2.21 4.52 2.36
C GLY A 116 1.85 3.48 3.40
N MET A 117 2.53 2.33 3.43
CA MET A 117 2.31 1.34 4.49
C MET A 117 2.68 1.86 5.88
N TRP A 118 3.67 2.75 5.99
CA TRP A 118 4.02 3.39 7.27
C TRP A 118 3.02 4.48 7.70
N GLU A 119 2.28 5.10 6.77
CA GLU A 119 1.17 6.00 7.12
C GLU A 119 0.05 5.27 7.89
N PHE A 120 -0.06 3.94 7.76
CA PHE A 120 -1.04 3.15 8.49
C PHE A 120 -0.73 3.17 9.98
N ILE A 121 0.56 3.10 10.30
CA ILE A 121 1.06 3.18 11.67
C ILE A 121 0.87 4.61 12.21
N ALA A 122 0.97 5.63 11.36
CA ALA A 122 0.73 7.03 11.72
C ALA A 122 -0.77 7.39 11.83
N GLY A 123 -1.69 6.49 11.49
CA GLY A 123 -3.14 6.73 11.55
C GLY A 123 -3.67 7.65 10.44
N ASN A 124 -2.94 7.80 9.33
CA ASN A 124 -3.29 8.70 8.24
C ASN A 124 -3.91 7.95 7.05
N THR A 125 -5.23 7.78 7.05
CA THR A 125 -5.98 7.07 5.99
C THR A 125 -5.72 7.64 4.60
N PHE A 126 -5.63 8.97 4.47
CA PHE A 126 -5.34 9.60 3.18
C PHE A 126 -3.95 9.21 2.68
N GLY A 127 -2.94 9.35 3.54
CA GLY A 127 -1.55 9.03 3.23
C GLY A 127 -1.39 7.57 2.81
N VAL A 128 -1.95 6.63 3.57
CA VAL A 128 -1.95 5.19 3.23
C VAL A 128 -2.55 4.96 1.85
N THR A 129 -3.74 5.51 1.62
CA THR A 129 -4.46 5.28 0.37
C THR A 129 -3.69 5.87 -0.82
N ALA A 130 -3.22 7.11 -0.69
CA ALA A 130 -2.56 7.82 -1.79
C ALA A 130 -1.18 7.22 -2.10
N LEU A 131 -0.29 7.13 -1.11
CA LEU A 131 1.11 6.74 -1.34
C LEU A 131 1.21 5.27 -1.72
N THR A 132 0.47 4.37 -1.06
CA THR A 132 0.47 2.94 -1.42
C THR A 132 -0.08 2.73 -2.83
N SER A 133 -1.16 3.42 -3.19
CA SER A 133 -1.77 3.29 -4.53
C SER A 133 -0.85 3.83 -5.62
N TYR A 134 -0.23 5.00 -5.45
CA TYR A 134 0.71 5.52 -6.45
C TYR A 134 2.04 4.73 -6.49
N GLY A 135 2.46 4.12 -5.37
CA GLY A 135 3.52 3.12 -5.37
C GLY A 135 3.16 1.91 -6.25
N ALA A 136 1.94 1.40 -6.10
CA ALA A 136 1.43 0.32 -6.95
C ALA A 136 1.25 0.74 -8.41
N PHE A 137 0.84 1.99 -8.69
CA PHE A 137 0.82 2.56 -10.03
C PHE A 137 2.19 2.42 -10.70
N TRP A 138 3.25 2.88 -10.03
CA TRP A 138 4.60 2.83 -10.60
C TRP A 138 5.11 1.41 -10.80
N LEU A 139 4.86 0.51 -9.84
CA LEU A 139 5.21 -0.91 -9.98
C LEU A 139 4.45 -1.56 -11.16
N SER A 140 3.16 -1.27 -11.31
CA SER A 140 2.36 -1.78 -12.43
C SER A 140 2.80 -1.19 -13.77
N TYR A 141 3.16 0.10 -13.81
CA TYR A 141 3.70 0.75 -15.01
C TYR A 141 5.06 0.16 -15.41
N ALA A 142 5.92 -0.13 -14.43
CA ALA A 142 7.18 -0.83 -14.68
C ALA A 142 6.94 -2.25 -15.23
N ALA A 143 5.96 -2.98 -14.70
CA ALA A 143 5.61 -4.31 -15.18
C ALA A 143 5.14 -4.31 -16.64
N ILE A 144 4.44 -3.26 -17.10
CA ILE A 144 4.09 -3.11 -18.52
C ILE A 144 5.35 -3.09 -19.40
N LEU A 145 6.40 -2.40 -18.96
CA LEU A 145 7.62 -2.18 -19.75
C LEU A 145 8.69 -3.28 -19.60
N ILE A 146 8.55 -4.17 -18.62
CA ILE A 146 9.49 -5.27 -18.39
C ILE A 146 9.00 -6.51 -19.12
N ASP A 147 9.77 -6.97 -20.11
CA ASP A 147 9.43 -8.09 -20.99
C ASP A 147 9.08 -9.38 -20.23
N ASN A 148 9.73 -9.64 -19.09
CA ASN A 148 9.50 -10.84 -18.28
C ASN A 148 8.08 -10.94 -17.68
N PHE A 149 7.34 -9.83 -17.58
CA PHE A 149 5.92 -9.88 -17.19
C PHE A 149 5.00 -10.27 -18.34
N GLY A 150 5.48 -10.22 -19.59
CA GLY A 150 4.73 -10.64 -20.78
C GLY A 150 3.54 -9.77 -21.14
N ILE A 151 3.36 -8.60 -20.52
CA ILE A 151 2.17 -7.75 -20.73
C ILE A 151 2.12 -7.23 -22.16
N LEU A 152 3.20 -6.64 -22.67
CA LEU A 152 3.25 -6.17 -24.06
C LEU A 152 3.33 -7.32 -25.06
N ALA A 153 4.02 -8.42 -24.71
CA ALA A 153 4.10 -9.62 -25.55
C ALA A 153 2.73 -10.26 -25.80
N ALA A 154 1.78 -10.12 -24.87
CA ALA A 154 0.40 -10.60 -25.05
C ALA A 154 -0.37 -9.89 -26.18
N TYR A 155 0.14 -8.78 -26.71
CA TYR A 155 -0.42 -8.03 -27.84
C TYR A 155 0.24 -8.39 -29.19
N GLU A 156 1.06 -9.44 -29.27
CA GLU A 156 1.69 -9.87 -30.53
C GLU A 156 0.63 -10.08 -31.64
N GLY A 157 0.82 -9.41 -32.77
CA GLY A 157 -0.11 -9.41 -33.91
C GLY A 157 -1.35 -8.52 -33.74
N ASN A 158 -1.44 -7.74 -32.65
CA ASN A 158 -2.49 -6.77 -32.34
C ASN A 158 -1.93 -5.52 -31.63
N GLU A 159 -0.72 -5.09 -32.00
CA GLU A 159 0.03 -4.03 -31.33
C GLU A 159 -0.69 -2.67 -31.38
N GLU A 160 -1.58 -2.46 -32.34
CA GLU A 160 -2.42 -1.27 -32.45
C GLU A 160 -3.38 -1.08 -31.27
N GLN A 161 -3.64 -2.13 -30.48
CA GLN A 161 -4.49 -2.05 -29.29
C GLN A 161 -3.75 -1.50 -28.07
N ILE A 162 -2.42 -1.52 -28.06
CA ILE A 162 -1.59 -1.13 -26.90
C ILE A 162 -1.87 0.32 -26.46
N PRO A 163 -1.90 1.34 -27.34
CA PRO A 163 -2.18 2.71 -26.92
C PRO A 163 -3.56 2.84 -26.28
N SER A 164 -4.57 2.15 -26.80
CA SER A 164 -5.91 2.17 -26.22
C SER A 164 -5.94 1.53 -24.84
N ALA A 165 -5.23 0.39 -24.66
CA ALA A 165 -5.12 -0.28 -23.37
C ALA A 165 -4.40 0.58 -22.32
N ILE A 166 -3.28 1.22 -22.67
CA ILE A 166 -2.56 2.14 -21.79
C ILE A 166 -3.43 3.38 -21.49
N GLY A 167 -4.16 3.89 -22.48
CA GLY A 167 -5.12 4.97 -22.31
C GLY A 167 -6.20 4.64 -21.28
N PHE A 168 -6.78 3.44 -21.32
CA PHE A 168 -7.75 2.99 -20.30
C PHE A 168 -7.12 2.82 -18.91
N PHE A 169 -5.90 2.31 -18.84
CA PHE A 169 -5.14 2.24 -17.59
C PHE A 169 -4.98 3.64 -16.97
N LEU A 170 -4.53 4.62 -17.74
CA LEU A 170 -4.37 6.01 -17.29
C LEU A 170 -5.71 6.70 -16.96
N LEU A 171 -6.79 6.34 -17.66
CA LEU A 171 -8.13 6.84 -17.36
C LEU A 171 -8.64 6.35 -16.00
N GLY A 172 -8.37 5.10 -15.64
CA GLY A 172 -8.65 4.58 -14.28
C GLY A 172 -7.93 5.39 -13.20
N TRP A 173 -6.65 5.69 -13.42
CA TRP A 173 -5.85 6.55 -12.52
C TRP A 173 -6.32 7.99 -12.48
N THR A 174 -6.88 8.49 -13.58
CA THR A 174 -7.52 9.82 -13.64
C THR A 174 -8.71 9.89 -12.67
N ILE A 175 -9.60 8.90 -12.70
CA ILE A 175 -10.78 8.82 -11.81
C ILE A 175 -10.34 8.72 -10.35
N PHE A 176 -9.38 7.84 -10.05
CA PHE A 176 -8.83 7.70 -8.71
C PHE A 176 -8.23 9.01 -8.19
N THR A 177 -7.43 9.68 -9.00
CA THR A 177 -6.78 10.95 -8.63
C THR A 177 -7.81 12.06 -8.42
N PHE A 178 -8.88 12.10 -9.22
CA PHE A 178 -9.97 13.05 -9.01
C PHE A 178 -10.62 12.90 -7.63
N MET A 179 -10.91 11.66 -7.22
CA MET A 179 -11.47 11.40 -5.89
C MET A 179 -10.53 11.87 -4.77
N LEU A 180 -9.22 11.60 -4.90
CA LEU A 180 -8.25 12.08 -3.92
C LEU A 180 -8.11 13.60 -3.92
N TRP A 181 -8.16 14.25 -5.08
CA TRP A 181 -8.14 15.70 -5.17
C TRP A 181 -9.28 16.35 -4.38
N LEU A 182 -10.51 15.82 -4.47
CA LEU A 182 -11.63 16.32 -3.66
C LEU A 182 -11.34 16.26 -2.16
N ASN A 183 -10.62 15.24 -1.71
CA ASN A 183 -10.24 15.07 -0.30
C ASN A 183 -9.14 16.06 0.16
N THR A 184 -8.47 16.75 -0.77
CA THR A 184 -7.42 17.74 -0.45
C THR A 184 -7.93 19.19 -0.37
N MET A 185 -9.20 19.45 -0.67
CA MET A 185 -9.75 20.82 -0.74
C MET A 185 -9.76 21.58 0.61
N LYS A 186 -9.59 20.87 1.74
CA LYS A 186 -9.46 21.44 3.09
C LYS A 186 -8.04 21.41 3.64
N SER A 187 -7.04 21.13 2.81
CA SER A 187 -5.63 21.01 3.22
C SER A 187 -4.87 22.34 3.03
N THR A 188 -3.69 22.30 2.39
CA THR A 188 -2.93 23.47 1.94
C THR A 188 -3.09 23.65 0.44
N LEU A 189 -2.86 24.87 -0.05
CA LEU A 189 -2.90 25.18 -1.48
C LEU A 189 -1.91 24.31 -2.26
N SER A 190 -0.69 24.11 -1.74
CA SER A 190 0.34 23.29 -2.40
C SER A 190 -0.06 21.82 -2.49
N PHE A 191 -0.71 21.27 -1.46
CA PHE A 191 -1.12 19.88 -1.44
C PHE A 191 -2.33 19.64 -2.34
N SER A 192 -3.30 20.55 -2.34
CA SER A 192 -4.43 20.48 -3.29
C SER A 192 -3.97 20.68 -4.73
N ALA A 193 -3.04 21.61 -4.97
CA ALA A 193 -2.45 21.84 -6.29
C ALA A 193 -1.73 20.59 -6.82
N LEU A 194 -1.01 19.86 -5.97
CA LEU A 194 -0.36 18.60 -6.36
C LEU A 194 -1.35 17.63 -7.02
N PHE A 195 -2.46 17.34 -6.34
CA PHE A 195 -3.46 16.41 -6.84
C PHE A 195 -4.24 16.96 -8.04
N PHE A 196 -4.49 18.26 -8.10
CA PHE A 196 -5.09 18.90 -9.26
C PHE A 196 -4.22 18.76 -10.51
N PHE A 197 -2.95 19.14 -10.43
CA PHE A 197 -2.03 19.04 -11.57
C PHE A 197 -1.77 17.59 -11.97
N LEU A 198 -1.73 16.66 -11.01
CA LEU A 198 -1.65 15.22 -11.30
C LEU A 198 -2.91 14.72 -12.04
N PHE A 199 -4.09 15.14 -11.60
CA PHE A 199 -5.35 14.81 -12.27
C PHE A 199 -5.37 15.28 -13.72
N VAL A 200 -5.01 16.55 -13.97
CA VAL A 200 -4.93 17.08 -15.34
C VAL A 200 -3.83 16.37 -16.13
N THR A 201 -2.69 16.06 -15.52
CA THR A 201 -1.62 15.27 -16.16
C THR A 201 -2.15 13.94 -16.67
N PHE A 202 -2.86 13.17 -15.84
CA PHE A 202 -3.42 11.88 -16.26
C PHE A 202 -4.46 12.03 -17.38
N ILE A 203 -5.31 13.07 -17.35
CA ILE A 203 -6.23 13.36 -18.46
C ILE A 203 -5.47 13.50 -19.78
N PHE A 204 -4.42 14.33 -19.80
CA PHE A 204 -3.68 14.60 -21.04
C PHE A 204 -2.87 13.39 -21.50
N LEU A 205 -2.30 12.60 -20.59
CA LEU A 205 -1.61 11.37 -20.96
C LEU A 205 -2.59 10.33 -21.51
N ALA A 206 -3.72 10.09 -20.86
CA ALA A 206 -4.76 9.18 -21.34
C ALA A 206 -5.31 9.62 -22.70
N ALA A 207 -5.63 10.91 -22.87
CA ALA A 207 -6.10 11.46 -24.13
C ALA A 207 -5.01 11.39 -25.23
N GLY A 208 -3.74 11.56 -24.86
CA GLY A 208 -2.61 11.40 -25.77
C GLY A 208 -2.51 9.99 -26.35
N GLU A 209 -2.60 8.97 -25.49
CA GLU A 209 -2.62 7.56 -25.89
C GLU A 209 -3.84 7.22 -26.75
N LEU A 210 -5.04 7.63 -26.32
CA LEU A 210 -6.30 7.31 -27.03
C LEU A 210 -6.44 8.04 -28.38
N SER A 211 -5.84 9.23 -28.51
CA SER A 211 -5.93 10.02 -29.74
C SER A 211 -4.74 9.83 -30.69
N GLY A 212 -3.64 9.25 -30.22
CA GLY A 212 -2.37 9.16 -30.94
C GLY A 212 -1.69 10.52 -31.20
N LYS A 213 -2.21 11.62 -30.66
CA LYS A 213 -1.70 12.98 -30.91
C LYS A 213 -0.55 13.30 -29.97
N VAL A 214 0.67 13.28 -30.50
CA VAL A 214 1.91 13.59 -29.76
C VAL A 214 1.85 14.94 -29.03
N GLY A 215 1.17 15.95 -29.60
CA GLY A 215 1.01 17.25 -28.96
C GLY A 215 0.25 17.19 -27.63
N VAL A 216 -0.71 16.28 -27.50
CA VAL A 216 -1.50 16.08 -26.28
C VAL A 216 -0.66 15.39 -25.21
N THR A 217 0.08 14.33 -25.58
CA THR A 217 1.05 13.67 -24.69
C THR A 217 2.13 14.63 -24.20
N ARG A 218 2.63 15.51 -25.08
CA ARG A 218 3.60 16.55 -24.71
C ARG A 218 3.05 17.53 -23.68
N ALA A 219 1.81 17.99 -23.84
CA ALA A 219 1.16 18.85 -22.85
C ALA A 219 1.02 18.14 -21.50
N GLY A 220 0.65 16.85 -21.50
CA GLY A 220 0.66 16.01 -20.30
C GLY A 220 2.05 15.89 -19.66
N GLY A 221 3.09 15.74 -20.47
CA GLY A 221 4.49 15.75 -20.02
C GLY A 221 4.86 17.04 -19.29
N VAL A 222 4.56 18.21 -19.87
CA VAL A 222 4.85 19.51 -19.22
C VAL A 222 4.09 19.67 -17.90
N LEU A 223 2.81 19.31 -17.86
CA LEU A 223 2.02 19.34 -16.63
C LEU A 223 2.56 18.38 -15.56
N GLY A 224 3.07 17.22 -15.96
CA GLY A 224 3.68 16.27 -15.04
C GLY A 224 5.01 16.78 -14.47
N VAL A 225 5.81 17.54 -15.24
CA VAL A 225 6.99 18.24 -14.70
C VAL A 225 6.57 19.24 -13.61
N ILE A 226 5.53 20.04 -13.86
CA ILE A 226 4.99 20.98 -12.87
C ILE A 226 4.52 20.21 -11.61
N THR A 227 3.79 19.11 -11.81
CA THR A 227 3.32 18.23 -10.74
C THR A 227 4.47 17.73 -9.86
N ALA A 228 5.59 17.31 -10.47
CA ALA A 228 6.76 16.83 -9.76
C ALA A 228 7.41 17.91 -8.87
N PHE A 229 7.54 19.15 -9.38
CA PHE A 229 8.06 20.25 -8.57
C PHE A 229 7.15 20.59 -7.38
N ILE A 230 5.83 20.55 -7.57
CA ILE A 230 4.88 20.74 -6.47
C ILE A 230 5.00 19.59 -5.45
N ALA A 231 5.20 18.35 -5.90
CA ALA A 231 5.41 17.21 -5.01
C ALA A 231 6.68 17.37 -4.17
N TRP A 232 7.81 17.75 -4.77
CA TRP A 232 9.04 18.06 -4.04
C TRP A 232 8.88 19.24 -3.08
N TYR A 233 8.11 20.26 -3.45
CA TYR A 233 7.79 21.37 -2.54
C TYR A 233 7.08 20.87 -1.28
N ASN A 234 6.05 20.00 -1.43
CA ASN A 234 5.36 19.42 -0.29
C ASN A 234 6.27 18.46 0.52
N ALA A 235 7.15 17.72 -0.13
CA ALA A 235 8.14 16.88 0.55
C ALA A 235 9.16 17.70 1.35
N LEU A 236 9.62 18.83 0.79
CA LEU A 236 10.48 19.78 1.49
C LEU A 236 9.75 20.38 2.70
N ALA A 237 8.46 20.74 2.55
CA ALA A 237 7.65 21.26 3.64
C ALA A 237 7.49 20.25 4.79
N GLY A 238 7.42 18.95 4.48
CA GLY A 238 7.32 17.90 5.48
C GLY A 238 8.66 17.42 6.07
N THR A 239 9.81 17.81 5.51
CA THR A 239 11.15 17.42 6.01
C THR A 239 11.90 18.56 6.69
N ALA A 240 11.68 19.80 6.24
CA ALA A 240 12.32 20.98 6.80
C ALA A 240 11.71 21.36 8.16
N ASN A 241 12.56 21.62 9.13
CA ASN A 241 12.22 22.15 10.45
C ASN A 241 13.28 23.17 10.91
N SER A 242 13.05 23.82 12.04
CA SER A 242 13.93 24.88 12.57
C SER A 242 15.33 24.37 12.94
N SER A 243 15.48 23.08 13.18
CA SER A 243 16.77 22.47 13.56
C SER A 243 17.62 22.06 12.36
N ASN A 244 17.02 21.81 11.19
CA ASN A 244 17.72 21.27 10.03
C ASN A 244 17.72 22.18 8.78
N SER A 245 16.92 23.25 8.75
CA SER A 245 16.80 24.11 7.58
C SER A 245 16.63 25.58 7.94
N TYR A 246 17.36 26.43 7.21
CA TYR A 246 17.13 27.89 7.20
C TYR A 246 15.91 28.30 6.36
N PHE A 247 15.45 27.42 5.47
CA PHE A 247 14.32 27.66 4.56
C PHE A 247 13.18 26.71 4.87
N GLN A 248 12.03 27.25 5.27
CA GLN A 248 10.81 26.49 5.49
C GLN A 248 9.75 26.91 4.46
N PRO A 249 9.25 25.98 3.64
CA PRO A 249 8.21 26.29 2.66
C PRO A 249 6.94 26.84 3.34
N TYR A 250 6.43 27.95 2.83
CA TYR A 250 5.22 28.57 3.34
C TYR A 250 3.95 27.86 2.85
N SER A 251 3.27 27.17 3.76
CA SER A 251 2.01 26.51 3.46
C SER A 251 0.83 27.48 3.59
N ILE A 252 0.19 27.83 2.47
CA ILE A 252 -1.06 28.60 2.47
C ILE A 252 -2.22 27.65 2.79
N PRO A 253 -2.92 27.78 3.92
CA PRO A 253 -4.08 26.94 4.22
C PRO A 253 -5.28 27.30 3.33
N LEU A 254 -6.03 26.29 2.89
CA LEU A 254 -7.30 26.51 2.18
C LEU A 254 -8.45 26.79 3.18
N PRO A 255 -9.54 27.45 2.73
CA PRO A 255 -10.69 27.74 3.60
C PRO A 255 -11.22 26.49 4.31
N GLY A 256 -11.44 26.60 5.62
CA GLY A 256 -11.89 25.48 6.46
C GLY A 256 -10.75 24.66 7.08
N ASN A 257 -9.49 24.95 6.76
CA ASN A 257 -8.35 24.42 7.49
C ASN A 257 -8.11 25.28 8.75
N VAL A 258 -8.56 24.78 9.91
CA VAL A 258 -8.26 25.39 11.21
C VAL A 258 -6.92 24.81 11.66
N MET A 259 -5.83 25.54 11.42
CA MET A 259 -4.54 25.21 12.02
C MET A 259 -4.72 25.25 13.54
N LEU A 260 -4.84 24.08 14.19
CA LEU A 260 -4.73 23.99 15.63
C LEU A 260 -3.32 24.48 15.96
N LYS A 261 -3.22 25.66 16.57
CA LYS A 261 -1.98 26.07 17.21
C LYS A 261 -1.72 25.07 18.34
N GLU A 262 -0.73 24.20 18.15
CA GLU A 262 -0.09 23.49 19.25
C GLU A 262 0.63 24.48 20.17
#